data_AF-A0A972RVS2-F1
#
_entry.id   AF-A0A972RVS2-F1
#
_cell.length_a   1.000
_cell.length_b   1.000
_cell.length_c   1.000
_cell.angle_alpha   90.00
_cell.angle_beta   90.00
_cell.angle_gamma   90.00
#
_symmetry.space_group_name_H-M   'P 1'
#
loop_
_entity.id
_entity.type
_entity.pdbx_description
1 polymer ?
#
loop_
_entity_poly.entity_id
_entity_poly.type
_entity_poly.pdbx_seq_one_letter_code
_entity_poly.pdbx_strand_id
1 'polypeptide(L)'
;MPRIFDIIEYPNEMTDELVHRIPETGPGHFRWGSQLIVREGQAAVFFRDGKALDVFGPGRHVITTANVPLLVEALGKLFDGRSPFTAEVYFVSTREFRDRKWGTPQPIPVQTPGVGLGWLLLKGHGVYSYQVEDPQQFVTQIVGARGIFRTVDIENDLRSRLLRALTDTLGELRGQYSTVQDILGLLDELSAAVRAKAADEFSAIGLALKSFVIASLVPSETTAEELRARGLLDPQTYAQLQAADAMREAAQNPSGGAGLTAGVGAGIGLGQYMAQTFKAMQEGTSSSSGLGNLPPVLTPEEVAQVLRVSPQDVIAAIEAGDLKARKIGSAYRISREALEAFLRGE
;
A
#
# COMPACT_ATOMS: atom_id res chain seq x y z
N MET A 1 -18.95 -18.36 -57.40
CA MET A 1 -17.58 -18.83 -57.67
C MET A 1 -17.00 -19.39 -56.38
N PRO A 2 -16.30 -20.53 -56.39
CA PRO A 2 -15.59 -21.01 -55.20
C PRO A 2 -14.54 -19.97 -54.76
N ARG A 3 -14.47 -19.65 -53.47
CA ARG A 3 -13.45 -18.75 -52.91
C ARG A 3 -12.10 -19.47 -52.94
N ILE A 4 -11.16 -18.96 -53.74
CA ILE A 4 -9.83 -19.56 -53.94
C ILE A 4 -8.83 -19.03 -52.89
N PHE A 5 -8.98 -17.77 -52.48
CA PHE A 5 -8.19 -17.12 -51.44
C PHE A 5 -9.09 -16.31 -50.52
N ASP A 6 -8.73 -16.23 -49.24
CA ASP A 6 -9.44 -15.43 -48.25
C ASP A 6 -8.67 -14.10 -48.03
N ILE A 7 -9.39 -13.01 -47.79
CA ILE A 7 -8.82 -11.73 -47.36
C ILE A 7 -9.16 -11.57 -45.89
N ILE A 8 -8.14 -11.47 -45.05
CA ILE A 8 -8.25 -11.25 -43.61
C ILE A 8 -7.81 -9.81 -43.36
N GLU A 9 -8.76 -8.95 -43.02
CA GLU A 9 -8.47 -7.57 -42.67
C GLU A 9 -9.44 -7.08 -41.60
N TYR A 10 -8.98 -6.12 -40.80
CA TYR A 10 -9.85 -5.36 -39.91
C TYR A 10 -9.71 -3.86 -40.23
N PRO A 11 -10.67 -3.27 -40.97
CA PRO A 11 -10.54 -1.90 -41.48
C PRO A 11 -10.80 -0.83 -40.41
N ASN A 12 -11.27 -1.19 -39.22
CA ASN A 12 -11.50 -0.24 -38.13
C ASN A 12 -10.15 0.20 -37.52
N GLU A 13 -10.00 1.50 -37.27
CA GLU A 13 -8.80 2.11 -36.71
C GLU A 13 -8.57 1.82 -35.22
N MET A 14 -9.48 1.11 -34.56
CA MET A 14 -9.33 0.63 -33.17
C MET A 14 -9.08 1.75 -32.15
N THR A 15 -9.84 2.84 -32.26
CA THR A 15 -9.71 4.01 -31.38
C THR A 15 -10.05 3.69 -29.91
N ASP A 16 -11.10 2.90 -29.69
CA ASP A 16 -11.59 2.52 -28.35
C ASP A 16 -11.55 1.00 -28.12
N GLU A 17 -10.88 0.26 -29.00
CA GLU A 17 -10.78 -1.19 -28.98
C GLU A 17 -9.30 -1.59 -28.92
N LEU A 18 -8.94 -2.45 -27.97
CA LEU A 18 -7.56 -2.92 -27.84
C LEU A 18 -7.28 -4.15 -28.71
N VAL A 19 -8.25 -5.07 -28.81
CA VAL A 19 -8.11 -6.32 -29.55
C VAL A 19 -9.42 -6.64 -30.28
N HIS A 20 -9.30 -7.05 -31.53
CA HIS A 20 -10.38 -7.60 -32.34
C HIS A 20 -10.01 -8.99 -32.84
N ARG A 21 -10.89 -9.97 -32.68
CA ARG A 21 -10.65 -11.37 -33.08
C ARG A 21 -11.40 -11.71 -34.37
N ILE A 22 -10.71 -12.32 -35.33
CA ILE A 22 -11.27 -12.84 -36.57
C ILE A 22 -10.97 -14.35 -36.70
N PRO A 23 -11.98 -15.20 -36.90
CA PRO A 23 -13.42 -14.90 -36.86
C PRO A 23 -13.90 -14.61 -35.43
N GLU A 24 -15.02 -13.88 -35.31
CA GLU A 24 -15.57 -13.48 -34.00
C GLU A 24 -15.93 -14.67 -33.12
N THR A 25 -16.37 -15.79 -33.72
CA THR A 25 -16.77 -17.02 -33.01
C THR A 25 -16.18 -18.26 -33.66
N GLY A 26 -15.76 -19.22 -32.82
CA GLY A 26 -15.15 -20.48 -33.27
C GLY A 26 -13.82 -20.32 -34.00
N PRO A 27 -13.23 -21.41 -34.48
CA PRO A 27 -12.02 -21.37 -35.31
C PRO A 27 -12.37 -21.02 -36.77
N GLY A 28 -11.57 -20.15 -37.38
CA GLY A 28 -11.72 -19.79 -38.80
C GLY A 28 -11.02 -20.77 -39.71
N HIS A 29 -11.66 -21.16 -40.81
CA HIS A 29 -11.02 -21.96 -41.85
C HIS A 29 -10.39 -21.05 -42.91
N PHE A 30 -9.07 -20.92 -42.87
CA PHE A 30 -8.32 -20.11 -43.83
C PHE A 30 -7.54 -21.00 -44.81
N ARG A 31 -7.38 -20.51 -46.04
CA ARG A 31 -6.59 -21.18 -47.09
C ARG A 31 -5.16 -20.64 -47.15
N TRP A 32 -4.22 -21.49 -47.53
CA TRP A 32 -2.87 -21.05 -47.88
C TRP A 32 -2.89 -20.09 -49.07
N GLY A 33 -2.03 -19.07 -49.02
CA GLY A 33 -2.03 -17.98 -50.01
C GLY A 33 -3.07 -16.89 -49.75
N SER A 34 -3.86 -17.01 -48.67
CA SER A 34 -4.77 -15.93 -48.23
C SER A 34 -3.98 -14.68 -47.85
N GLN A 35 -4.60 -13.52 -48.06
CA GLN A 35 -3.97 -12.23 -47.84
C GLN A 35 -4.39 -11.67 -46.48
N LEU A 36 -3.41 -11.39 -45.62
CA LEU A 36 -3.59 -10.69 -44.36
C LEU A 36 -3.20 -9.22 -44.55
N ILE A 37 -4.13 -8.30 -44.28
CA ILE A 37 -3.89 -6.86 -44.42
C ILE A 37 -3.95 -6.24 -43.03
N VAL A 38 -2.82 -5.69 -42.60
CA VAL A 38 -2.63 -5.04 -41.29
C VAL A 38 -2.45 -3.54 -41.52
N ARG A 39 -3.21 -2.72 -40.79
CA ARG A 39 -3.11 -1.25 -40.87
C ARG A 39 -1.96 -0.74 -40.01
N GLU A 40 -1.56 0.52 -40.20
CA GLU A 40 -0.40 1.12 -39.52
C GLU A 40 -0.54 1.18 -37.99
N GLY A 41 -1.75 1.42 -37.48
CA GLY A 41 -2.05 1.43 -36.05
C GLY A 41 -2.36 0.05 -35.46
N GLN A 42 -2.05 -1.03 -36.17
CA GLN A 42 -2.40 -2.39 -35.77
C GLN A 42 -1.21 -3.34 -35.90
N ALA A 43 -1.27 -4.42 -35.13
CA ALA A 43 -0.52 -5.65 -35.35
C ALA A 43 -1.50 -6.82 -35.43
N ALA A 44 -1.20 -7.85 -36.21
CA ALA A 44 -2.01 -9.05 -36.27
C ALA A 44 -1.26 -10.23 -35.67
N VAL A 45 -1.80 -10.83 -34.61
CA VAL A 45 -1.25 -12.02 -33.97
C VAL A 45 -2.00 -13.24 -34.47
N PHE A 46 -1.26 -14.18 -35.03
CA PHE A 46 -1.82 -15.39 -35.61
C PHE A 46 -1.82 -16.51 -34.58
N PHE A 47 -2.99 -17.05 -34.28
CA PHE A 47 -3.21 -18.11 -33.30
C PHE A 47 -3.72 -19.37 -33.96
N ARG A 48 -3.25 -20.51 -33.44
CA ARG A 48 -3.75 -21.82 -33.82
C ARG A 48 -3.59 -22.79 -32.67
N ASP A 49 -4.60 -23.63 -32.48
CA ASP A 49 -4.58 -24.70 -31.46
C ASP A 49 -4.19 -24.15 -30.07
N GLY A 50 -4.62 -22.91 -29.76
CA GLY A 50 -4.33 -22.21 -28.51
C GLY A 50 -2.93 -21.58 -28.39
N LYS A 51 -2.11 -21.60 -29.45
CA LYS A 51 -0.75 -21.03 -29.45
C LYS A 51 -0.64 -19.86 -30.42
N ALA A 52 0.03 -18.80 -29.99
CA ALA A 52 0.49 -17.74 -30.89
C ALA A 52 1.63 -18.29 -31.75
N LEU A 53 1.51 -18.15 -33.06
CA LEU A 53 2.49 -18.67 -34.03
C LEU A 53 3.35 -17.57 -34.66
N ASP A 54 2.78 -16.38 -34.88
CA ASP A 54 3.53 -15.23 -35.38
C ASP A 54 2.82 -13.90 -35.11
N VAL A 55 3.58 -12.81 -35.26
CA VAL A 55 3.09 -11.42 -35.20
C VAL A 55 3.42 -10.70 -36.50
N PHE A 56 2.39 -10.21 -37.17
CA PHE A 56 2.51 -9.43 -38.40
C PHE A 56 2.36 -7.94 -38.09
N GLY A 57 3.37 -7.16 -38.45
CA GLY A 57 3.31 -5.70 -38.42
C GLY A 57 2.49 -5.11 -39.57
N PRO A 58 2.44 -3.76 -39.69
CA PRO A 58 1.69 -3.08 -40.75
C PRO A 58 2.08 -3.52 -42.16
N GLY A 59 1.09 -3.67 -43.03
CA GLY A 59 1.30 -4.00 -44.44
C GLY A 59 0.43 -5.16 -44.94
N ARG A 60 0.74 -5.61 -46.15
CA ARG A 60 0.09 -6.75 -46.80
C ARG A 60 0.98 -7.96 -46.68
N HIS A 61 0.47 -9.00 -46.06
CA HIS A 61 1.17 -10.26 -45.83
C HIS A 61 0.42 -11.38 -46.54
N VAL A 62 1.16 -12.33 -47.11
CA VAL A 62 0.56 -13.54 -47.66
C VAL A 62 0.79 -14.66 -46.66
N ILE A 63 -0.28 -15.33 -46.25
CA ILE A 63 -0.19 -16.45 -45.31
C ILE A 63 0.37 -17.65 -46.06
N THR A 64 1.64 -17.94 -45.80
CA THR A 64 2.38 -19.08 -46.35
C THR A 64 3.12 -19.79 -45.22
N THR A 65 3.46 -21.06 -45.43
CA THR A 65 4.28 -21.83 -44.48
C THR A 65 5.62 -21.13 -44.20
N ALA A 66 6.19 -20.44 -45.18
CA ALA A 66 7.45 -19.69 -45.02
C ALA A 66 7.33 -18.49 -44.07
N ASN A 67 6.16 -17.85 -44.02
CA ASN A 67 5.92 -16.64 -43.20
C ASN A 67 5.42 -16.95 -41.79
N VAL A 68 5.22 -18.23 -41.44
CA VAL A 68 4.92 -18.65 -40.08
C VAL A 68 5.74 -19.91 -39.76
N PRO A 69 7.01 -19.76 -39.35
CA PRO A 69 7.94 -20.88 -39.19
C PRO A 69 7.43 -21.98 -38.23
N LEU A 70 6.80 -21.59 -37.12
CA LEU A 70 6.19 -22.51 -36.15
C LEU A 70 5.02 -23.32 -36.72
N LEU A 71 4.40 -22.86 -37.82
CA LEU A 71 3.32 -23.57 -38.51
C LEU A 71 3.86 -24.71 -39.39
N VAL A 72 5.09 -24.59 -39.90
CA VAL A 72 5.75 -25.61 -40.72
C VAL A 72 6.02 -26.86 -39.91
N GLU A 73 6.51 -26.70 -38.68
CA GLU A 73 6.83 -27.82 -37.78
C GLU A 73 5.57 -28.59 -37.37
N ALA A 74 4.44 -27.91 -37.21
CA ALA A 74 3.18 -28.52 -36.81
C ALA A 74 2.44 -29.28 -37.94
N LEU A 75 2.69 -28.94 -39.21
CA LEU A 75 1.92 -29.44 -40.36
C LEU A 75 2.73 -30.12 -41.47
N GLY A 76 4.06 -29.96 -41.48
CA GLY A 76 4.93 -30.26 -42.62
C GLY A 76 4.99 -31.72 -43.09
N LYS A 77 4.21 -32.64 -42.53
CA LYS A 77 4.21 -34.05 -42.91
C LYS A 77 2.90 -34.60 -43.49
N LEU A 78 1.78 -33.86 -43.45
CA LEU A 78 0.47 -34.48 -43.72
C LEU A 78 -0.39 -33.83 -44.81
N PHE A 79 -0.15 -32.57 -45.19
CA PHE A 79 -1.02 -31.87 -46.14
C PHE A 79 -0.23 -31.03 -47.15
N ASP A 80 -0.48 -31.29 -48.43
CA ASP A 80 0.24 -30.79 -49.61
C ASP A 80 -0.10 -29.30 -49.94
N GLY A 81 0.01 -28.42 -48.94
CA GLY A 81 -0.12 -26.96 -49.06
C GLY A 81 -1.48 -26.41 -49.52
N ARG A 82 -2.49 -27.26 -49.77
CA ARG A 82 -3.81 -26.87 -50.32
C ARG A 82 -5.00 -27.09 -49.40
N SER A 83 -4.79 -27.68 -48.22
CA SER A 83 -5.89 -27.92 -47.26
C SER A 83 -6.19 -26.66 -46.45
N PRO A 84 -7.47 -26.27 -46.27
CA PRO A 84 -7.85 -25.27 -45.29
C PRO A 84 -7.34 -25.68 -43.90
N PHE A 85 -6.89 -24.70 -43.13
CA PHE A 85 -6.47 -24.91 -41.74
C PHE A 85 -7.33 -24.05 -40.81
N THR A 86 -7.46 -24.48 -39.56
CA THR A 86 -8.12 -23.73 -38.51
C THR A 86 -7.14 -22.76 -37.87
N ALA A 87 -7.48 -21.47 -37.85
CA ALA A 87 -6.74 -20.47 -37.11
C ALA A 87 -7.65 -19.33 -36.65
N GLU A 88 -7.06 -18.47 -35.83
CA GLU A 88 -7.68 -17.27 -35.28
C GLU A 88 -6.67 -16.14 -35.44
N VAL A 89 -7.13 -14.96 -35.86
CA VAL A 89 -6.28 -13.79 -36.04
C VAL A 89 -6.76 -12.71 -35.10
N TYR A 90 -5.87 -12.24 -34.23
CA TYR A 90 -6.14 -11.15 -33.31
C TYR A 90 -5.49 -9.88 -33.83
N PHE A 91 -6.30 -8.92 -34.26
CA PHE A 91 -5.84 -7.56 -34.54
C PHE A 91 -5.72 -6.83 -33.22
N VAL A 92 -4.56 -6.25 -32.96
CA VAL A 92 -4.23 -5.56 -31.72
C VAL A 92 -3.86 -4.13 -32.05
N SER A 93 -4.44 -3.18 -31.33
CA SER A 93 -4.12 -1.76 -31.49
C SER A 93 -2.71 -1.49 -30.97
N THR A 94 -1.82 -1.04 -31.84
CA THR A 94 -0.47 -0.58 -31.48
C THR A 94 -0.46 0.93 -31.26
N ARG A 95 -1.62 1.58 -31.20
CA ARG A 95 -1.72 3.02 -30.96
C ARG A 95 -1.46 3.33 -29.49
N GLU A 96 -1.05 4.57 -29.24
CA GLU A 96 -0.96 5.09 -27.89
C GLU A 96 -2.36 5.51 -27.39
N PHE A 97 -2.80 4.92 -26.30
CA PHE A 97 -4.01 5.29 -25.57
C PHE A 97 -3.66 6.40 -24.59
N ARG A 98 -3.85 7.64 -25.04
CA ARG A 98 -3.53 8.85 -24.28
C ARG A 98 -4.63 9.25 -23.31
N ASP A 99 -4.24 10.07 -22.34
CA ASP A 99 -5.12 10.82 -21.44
C ASP A 99 -6.14 9.94 -20.68
N ARG A 100 -5.74 8.71 -20.36
CA ARG A 100 -6.56 7.76 -19.61
C ARG A 100 -6.59 8.22 -18.17
N LYS A 101 -7.78 8.38 -17.61
CA LYS A 101 -7.94 8.93 -16.26
C LYS A 101 -7.68 7.87 -15.20
N TRP A 102 -6.97 8.27 -14.16
CA TRP A 102 -6.84 7.51 -12.93
C TRP A 102 -7.23 8.38 -11.73
N GLY A 103 -7.64 7.73 -10.65
CA GLY A 103 -7.96 8.40 -9.39
C GLY A 103 -8.03 7.40 -8.25
N THR A 104 -7.77 7.86 -7.04
CA THR A 104 -7.84 7.05 -5.82
C THR A 104 -9.31 6.87 -5.40
N PRO A 105 -9.89 5.66 -5.47
CA PRO A 105 -11.27 5.44 -5.01
C PRO A 105 -11.38 5.58 -3.48
N GLN A 106 -10.34 5.15 -2.76
CA GLN A 106 -10.20 5.34 -1.32
C GLN A 106 -8.99 6.23 -1.03
N PRO A 107 -9.05 7.10 -0.02
CA PRO A 107 -7.88 7.89 0.38
C PRO A 107 -6.72 7.00 0.81
N ILE A 108 -5.51 7.38 0.41
CA ILE A 108 -4.26 6.73 0.78
C ILE A 108 -3.75 7.32 2.10
N PRO A 109 -3.52 6.52 3.14
CA PRO A 109 -2.98 7.01 4.41
C PRO A 109 -1.48 7.24 4.31
N VAL A 110 -1.04 8.45 4.67
CA VAL A 110 0.36 8.87 4.74
C VAL A 110 0.67 9.37 6.15
N GLN A 111 1.81 8.96 6.70
CA GLN A 111 2.25 9.44 8.01
C GLN A 111 2.89 10.82 7.87
N THR A 112 2.51 11.74 8.74
CA THR A 112 3.04 13.11 8.79
C THR A 112 3.48 13.44 10.22
N PRO A 113 4.68 12.99 10.64
CA PRO A 113 5.16 13.23 12.00
C PRO A 113 5.19 14.72 12.33
N GLY A 114 4.69 15.10 13.51
CA GLY A 114 4.72 16.49 13.99
C GLY A 114 3.66 17.42 13.39
N VAL A 115 2.77 16.93 12.50
CA VAL A 115 1.68 17.73 11.93
C VAL A 115 0.32 17.10 12.24
N GLY A 116 -0.59 17.90 12.83
CA GLY A 116 -1.96 17.48 13.13
C GLY A 116 -2.02 16.22 13.99
N LEU A 117 -2.73 15.20 13.51
CA LEU A 117 -2.91 13.91 14.18
C LEU A 117 -1.83 12.88 13.82
N GLY A 118 -0.75 13.29 13.17
CA GLY A 118 0.33 12.41 12.73
C GLY A 118 0.04 11.61 11.46
N TRP A 119 -1.16 11.78 10.89
CA TRP A 119 -1.61 11.10 9.68
C TRP A 119 -2.41 12.03 8.79
N LEU A 120 -2.25 11.81 7.48
CA LEU A 120 -2.95 12.50 6.42
C LEU A 120 -3.56 11.47 5.48
N LEU A 121 -4.84 11.65 5.14
CA LEU A 121 -5.48 10.87 4.10
C LEU A 121 -5.41 11.65 2.79
N LEU A 122 -4.74 11.11 1.79
CA LEU A 122 -4.57 11.77 0.49
C LEU A 122 -5.51 11.16 -0.55
N LYS A 123 -6.20 12.02 -1.30
CA LYS A 123 -6.91 11.64 -2.53
C LYS A 123 -6.21 12.27 -3.71
N GLY A 124 -5.91 11.43 -4.70
CA GLY A 124 -5.20 11.83 -5.90
C GLY A 124 -5.97 11.50 -7.17
N HIS A 125 -5.75 12.30 -8.20
CA HIS A 125 -6.19 11.98 -9.56
C HIS A 125 -5.18 12.47 -10.59
N GLY A 126 -5.30 11.94 -11.79
CA GLY A 126 -4.43 12.34 -12.88
C GLY A 126 -4.72 11.58 -14.16
N VAL A 127 -3.72 11.57 -15.03
CA VAL A 127 -3.79 10.90 -16.32
C VAL A 127 -2.59 9.98 -16.53
N TYR A 128 -2.79 8.95 -17.32
CA TYR A 128 -1.73 8.05 -17.75
C TYR A 128 -1.93 7.70 -19.23
N SER A 129 -0.85 7.33 -19.90
CA SER A 129 -0.89 6.87 -21.29
C SER A 129 -0.15 5.56 -21.43
N TYR A 130 -0.69 4.66 -22.23
CA TYR A 130 -0.10 3.34 -22.47
C TYR A 130 -0.21 2.95 -23.94
N GLN A 131 0.60 1.99 -24.35
CA GLN A 131 0.60 1.44 -25.71
C GLN A 131 0.83 -0.08 -25.61
N VAL A 132 0.29 -0.86 -26.54
CA VAL A 132 0.69 -2.26 -26.67
C VAL A 132 2.06 -2.33 -27.35
N GLU A 133 3.05 -2.88 -26.65
CA GLU A 133 4.43 -3.03 -27.15
C GLU A 133 4.69 -4.45 -27.64
N ASP A 134 4.20 -5.46 -26.93
CA ASP A 134 4.24 -6.86 -27.35
C ASP A 134 2.80 -7.39 -27.54
N PRO A 135 2.29 -7.39 -28.79
CA PRO A 135 0.96 -7.88 -29.11
C PRO A 135 0.77 -9.36 -28.77
N GLN A 136 1.80 -10.20 -28.93
CA GLN A 136 1.70 -11.63 -28.69
C GLN A 136 1.58 -11.93 -27.20
N GLN A 137 2.41 -11.29 -26.37
CA GLN A 137 2.32 -11.40 -24.92
C GLN A 137 0.99 -10.85 -24.43
N PHE A 138 0.56 -9.69 -24.94
CA PHE A 138 -0.71 -9.07 -24.56
C PHE A 138 -1.90 -9.97 -24.83
N VAL A 139 -2.04 -10.53 -26.05
CA VAL A 139 -3.14 -11.44 -26.38
C VAL A 139 -3.08 -12.70 -25.52
N THR A 140 -1.90 -13.27 -25.29
CA THR A 140 -1.75 -14.49 -24.48
C THR A 140 -2.17 -14.27 -23.02
N GLN A 141 -1.74 -13.17 -22.41
CA GLN A 141 -1.97 -12.89 -20.98
C GLN A 141 -3.37 -12.35 -20.69
N ILE A 142 -3.92 -11.51 -21.59
CA ILE A 142 -5.19 -10.81 -21.34
C ILE A 142 -6.36 -11.53 -22.00
N VAL A 143 -6.22 -11.92 -23.27
CA VAL A 143 -7.31 -12.52 -24.05
C VAL A 143 -7.39 -14.02 -23.80
N GLY A 144 -6.25 -14.72 -23.81
CA GLY A 144 -6.17 -16.17 -23.60
C GLY A 144 -6.53 -16.63 -22.18
N ALA A 145 -6.06 -15.93 -21.15
CA ALA A 145 -6.26 -16.36 -19.77
C ALA A 145 -7.58 -15.85 -19.14
N ARG A 146 -8.05 -14.66 -19.53
CA ARG A 146 -9.18 -13.99 -18.86
C ARG A 146 -10.42 -13.79 -19.75
N GLY A 147 -10.32 -14.05 -21.06
CA GLY A 147 -11.42 -13.79 -22.00
C GLY A 147 -11.88 -12.33 -21.97
N ILE A 148 -10.97 -11.40 -21.63
CA ILE A 148 -11.30 -9.97 -21.55
C ILE A 148 -11.26 -9.41 -22.96
N PHE A 149 -12.43 -8.98 -23.45
CA PHE A 149 -12.59 -8.37 -24.77
C PHE A 149 -12.82 -6.85 -24.69
N ARG A 150 -13.06 -6.31 -23.49
CA ARG A 150 -13.48 -4.91 -23.32
C ARG A 150 -12.35 -4.07 -22.72
N THR A 151 -12.12 -2.92 -23.33
CA THR A 151 -11.15 -1.91 -22.89
C THR A 151 -11.36 -1.50 -21.42
N VAL A 152 -12.60 -1.39 -20.97
CA VAL A 152 -12.96 -0.98 -19.59
C VAL A 152 -12.41 -1.93 -18.53
N ASP A 153 -12.44 -3.24 -18.78
CA ASP A 153 -11.99 -4.23 -17.81
C ASP A 153 -10.47 -4.17 -17.62
N ILE A 154 -9.73 -3.94 -18.72
CA ILE A 154 -8.28 -3.75 -18.70
C ILE A 154 -7.94 -2.44 -17.98
N GLU A 155 -8.62 -1.34 -18.30
CA GLU A 155 -8.36 -0.03 -17.67
C GLU A 155 -8.50 -0.07 -16.14
N ASN A 156 -9.43 -0.86 -15.61
CA ASN A 156 -9.58 -1.04 -14.16
C ASN A 156 -8.38 -1.80 -13.54
N ASP A 157 -7.92 -2.87 -14.19
CA ASP A 157 -6.73 -3.63 -13.75
C ASP A 157 -5.47 -2.74 -13.77
N LEU A 158 -5.27 -1.98 -14.87
CA LEU A 158 -4.15 -1.04 -15.00
C LEU A 158 -4.20 0.06 -13.94
N ARG A 159 -5.37 0.64 -13.67
CA ARG A 159 -5.54 1.63 -12.61
C ARG A 159 -5.16 1.07 -11.25
N SER A 160 -5.60 -0.16 -10.92
CA SER A 160 -5.27 -0.78 -9.64
C SER A 160 -3.76 -1.00 -9.47
N ARG A 161 -3.03 -1.39 -10.53
CA ARG A 161 -1.56 -1.51 -10.50
C ARG A 161 -0.88 -0.17 -10.25
N LEU A 162 -1.30 0.88 -10.97
CA LEU A 162 -0.78 2.24 -10.78
C LEU A 162 -1.04 2.76 -9.35
N LEU A 163 -2.23 2.51 -8.80
CA LEU A 163 -2.57 2.92 -7.43
C LEU A 163 -1.77 2.17 -6.37
N ARG A 164 -1.46 0.88 -6.60
CA ARG A 164 -0.55 0.11 -5.75
C ARG A 164 0.84 0.72 -5.77
N ALA A 165 1.40 0.98 -6.96
CA ALA A 165 2.71 1.60 -7.11
C ALA A 165 2.77 3.00 -6.46
N LEU A 166 1.71 3.80 -6.61
CA LEU A 166 1.57 5.10 -5.94
C LEU A 166 1.56 4.98 -4.41
N THR A 167 0.77 4.05 -3.88
CA THR A 167 0.66 3.85 -2.43
C THR A 167 1.98 3.41 -1.83
N ASP A 168 2.71 2.53 -2.54
CA ASP A 168 4.01 2.05 -2.10
C ASP A 168 5.08 3.16 -2.17
N THR A 169 5.09 3.95 -3.24
CA THR A 169 5.98 5.12 -3.39
C THR A 169 5.71 6.15 -2.28
N LEU A 170 4.46 6.46 -1.98
CA LEU A 170 4.10 7.34 -0.85
C LEU A 170 4.47 6.73 0.50
N GLY A 171 4.43 5.41 0.62
CA GLY A 171 4.86 4.67 1.81
C GLY A 171 6.37 4.73 2.05
N GLU A 172 7.18 4.76 1.00
CA GLU A 172 8.65 4.91 1.08
C GLU A 172 9.07 6.30 1.59
N LEU A 173 8.24 7.32 1.38
CA LEU A 173 8.49 8.69 1.85
C LEU A 173 8.22 8.91 3.35
N ARG A 174 7.80 7.87 4.08
CA ARG A 174 7.49 7.95 5.51
C ARG A 174 8.66 8.52 6.31
N GLY A 175 8.38 9.57 7.08
CA GLY A 175 9.35 10.19 7.98
C GLY A 175 10.38 11.10 7.32
N GLN A 176 10.43 11.17 5.98
CA GLN A 176 11.30 12.12 5.26
C GLN A 176 10.63 13.48 5.05
N TYR A 177 9.31 13.48 4.88
CA TYR A 177 8.54 14.70 4.63
C TYR A 177 7.45 14.85 5.68
N SER A 178 7.35 16.05 6.25
CA SER A 178 6.52 16.30 7.43
C SER A 178 5.21 17.01 7.08
N THR A 179 5.18 17.73 5.96
CA THR A 179 4.04 18.58 5.59
C THR A 179 3.40 18.18 4.28
N VAL A 180 2.12 18.52 4.13
CA VAL A 180 1.38 18.38 2.86
C VAL A 180 2.06 19.13 1.72
N GLN A 181 2.64 20.30 2.03
CA GLN A 181 3.28 21.17 1.05
C GLN A 181 4.53 20.51 0.46
N ASP A 182 5.28 19.76 1.27
CA ASP A 182 6.45 19.02 0.79
C ASP A 182 6.04 17.97 -0.26
N ILE A 183 4.95 17.25 -0.03
CA ILE A 183 4.43 16.24 -0.97
C ILE A 183 3.93 16.89 -2.26
N LEU A 184 3.26 18.04 -2.15
CA LEU A 184 2.82 18.82 -3.32
C LEU A 184 3.97 19.36 -4.16
N GLY A 185 5.13 19.62 -3.54
CA GLY A 185 6.35 20.01 -4.23
C GLY A 185 7.03 18.89 -5.01
N LEU A 186 6.60 17.63 -4.83
CA LEU A 186 7.25 16.43 -5.38
C LEU A 186 6.36 15.66 -6.37
N LEU A 187 5.32 16.29 -6.92
CA LEU A 187 4.36 15.59 -7.77
C LEU A 187 4.98 15.03 -9.05
N ASP A 188 5.97 15.73 -9.62
CA ASP A 188 6.67 15.29 -10.83
C ASP A 188 7.60 14.10 -10.52
N GLU A 189 8.32 14.16 -9.41
CA GLU A 189 9.18 13.10 -8.90
C GLU A 189 8.36 11.85 -8.55
N LEU A 190 7.23 12.02 -7.87
CA LEU A 190 6.28 10.95 -7.59
C LEU A 190 5.73 10.33 -8.87
N SER A 191 5.38 11.17 -9.85
CA SER A 191 4.87 10.70 -11.15
C SER A 191 5.92 9.85 -11.87
N ALA A 192 7.18 10.29 -11.87
CA ALA A 192 8.30 9.56 -12.46
C ALA A 192 8.61 8.25 -11.71
N ALA A 193 8.62 8.28 -10.37
CA ALA A 193 8.88 7.12 -9.54
C ALA A 193 7.80 6.04 -9.71
N VAL A 194 6.51 6.43 -9.70
CA VAL A 194 5.40 5.51 -9.93
C VAL A 194 5.47 4.92 -11.33
N ARG A 195 5.78 5.72 -12.35
CA ARG A 195 5.97 5.23 -13.72
C ARG A 195 7.06 4.18 -13.79
N ALA A 196 8.22 4.45 -13.21
CA ALA A 196 9.35 3.53 -13.22
C ALA A 196 9.00 2.21 -12.50
N LYS A 197 8.37 2.30 -11.33
CA LYS A 197 7.96 1.15 -10.52
C LYS A 197 6.89 0.28 -11.19
N ALA A 198 5.95 0.90 -11.90
CA ALA A 198 4.88 0.18 -12.61
C ALA A 198 5.30 -0.33 -14.00
N ALA A 199 6.44 0.12 -14.55
CA ALA A 199 6.86 -0.22 -15.91
C ALA A 199 6.97 -1.74 -16.13
N ASP A 200 7.61 -2.45 -15.19
CA ASP A 200 7.80 -3.90 -15.28
C ASP A 200 6.47 -4.66 -15.23
N GLU A 201 5.51 -4.20 -14.43
CA GLU A 201 4.18 -4.83 -14.34
C GLU A 201 3.37 -4.65 -15.62
N PHE A 202 3.54 -3.53 -16.33
CA PHE A 202 2.93 -3.29 -17.64
C PHE A 202 3.62 -4.16 -18.70
N SER A 203 4.95 -4.21 -18.70
CA SER A 203 5.73 -5.02 -19.64
C SER A 203 5.41 -6.52 -19.49
N ALA A 204 5.16 -6.99 -18.26
CA ALA A 204 4.76 -8.36 -17.98
C ALA A 204 3.43 -8.79 -18.66
N ILE A 205 2.60 -7.83 -19.08
CA ILE A 205 1.38 -8.08 -19.84
C ILE A 205 1.45 -7.55 -21.28
N GLY A 206 2.65 -7.25 -21.80
CA GLY A 206 2.87 -6.77 -23.17
C GLY A 206 2.51 -5.30 -23.41
N LEU A 207 2.35 -4.51 -22.35
CA LEU A 207 2.04 -3.08 -22.43
C LEU A 207 3.26 -2.23 -22.06
N ALA A 208 3.37 -1.05 -22.68
CA ALA A 208 4.31 -0.01 -22.30
C ALA A 208 3.58 1.16 -21.62
N LEU A 209 4.00 1.51 -20.41
CA LEU A 209 3.55 2.73 -19.73
C LEU A 209 4.33 3.95 -20.26
N LYS A 210 3.68 4.75 -21.11
CA LYS A 210 4.29 5.91 -21.79
C LYS A 210 4.34 7.15 -20.92
N SER A 211 3.32 7.38 -20.11
CA SER A 211 3.29 8.50 -19.18
C SER A 211 2.39 8.19 -18.00
N PHE A 212 2.73 8.76 -16.85
CA PHE A 212 1.89 8.79 -15.68
C PHE A 212 2.09 10.17 -15.06
N VAL A 213 0.99 10.88 -14.82
CA VAL A 213 0.99 12.25 -14.31
C VAL A 213 0.00 12.34 -13.17
N ILE A 214 0.45 12.84 -12.03
CA ILE A 214 -0.39 13.23 -10.90
C ILE A 214 -0.80 14.68 -11.10
N ALA A 215 -2.08 14.90 -11.44
CA ALA A 215 -2.60 16.24 -11.65
C ALA A 215 -2.92 16.94 -10.33
N SER A 216 -3.33 16.17 -9.32
CA SER A 216 -3.65 16.69 -8.00
C SER A 216 -3.55 15.59 -6.94
N LEU A 217 -3.05 15.95 -5.77
CA LEU A 217 -3.00 15.10 -4.58
C LEU A 217 -3.38 15.95 -3.36
N VAL A 218 -4.65 15.89 -2.96
CA VAL A 218 -5.18 16.73 -1.89
C VAL A 218 -5.46 15.92 -0.64
N PRO A 219 -5.28 16.52 0.56
CA PRO A 219 -5.87 15.98 1.77
C PRO A 219 -7.37 15.80 1.60
N SER A 220 -7.89 14.63 1.99
CA SER A 220 -9.32 14.52 2.26
C SER A 220 -9.61 15.09 3.63
N GLU A 221 -10.74 15.78 3.77
CA GLU A 221 -11.37 16.02 5.05
C GLU A 221 -11.49 14.69 5.79
N THR A 222 -10.97 14.61 7.01
CA THR A 222 -10.94 13.37 7.78
C THR A 222 -11.03 13.71 9.26
N THR A 223 -11.92 13.03 9.97
CA THR A 223 -12.10 13.21 11.41
C THR A 223 -11.15 12.29 12.19
N ALA A 224 -10.87 12.65 13.44
CA ALA A 224 -10.14 11.77 14.36
C ALA A 224 -10.82 10.38 14.49
N GLU A 225 -12.15 10.35 14.39
CA GLU A 225 -12.94 9.11 14.35
C GLU A 225 -12.64 8.25 13.14
N GLU A 226 -12.56 8.85 11.95
CA GLU A 226 -12.27 8.11 10.72
C GLU A 226 -10.83 7.56 10.74
N LEU A 227 -9.86 8.32 11.26
CA LEU A 227 -8.50 7.83 11.46
C LEU A 227 -8.46 6.65 12.44
N ARG A 228 -9.22 6.71 13.53
CA ARG A 228 -9.34 5.61 14.50
C ARG A 228 -10.03 4.39 13.90
N ALA A 229 -11.11 4.58 13.12
CA ALA A 229 -11.80 3.49 12.43
C ALA A 229 -10.89 2.76 11.43
N ARG A 230 -9.90 3.47 10.86
CA ARG A 230 -8.85 2.91 9.99
C ARG A 230 -7.64 2.35 10.74
N GLY A 231 -7.62 2.40 12.07
CA GLY A 231 -6.52 1.91 12.91
C GLY A 231 -5.25 2.77 12.85
N LEU A 232 -5.35 4.02 12.38
CA LEU A 232 -4.21 4.93 12.21
C LEU A 232 -3.95 5.75 13.49
N LEU A 233 -4.99 6.01 14.28
CA LEU A 233 -4.90 6.79 15.51
C LEU A 233 -4.87 5.89 16.75
N ASP A 234 -3.93 6.12 17.66
CA ASP A 234 -3.84 5.41 18.93
C ASP A 234 -5.03 5.71 19.87
N PRO A 235 -5.54 4.71 20.62
CA PRO A 235 -6.66 4.89 21.54
C PRO A 235 -6.44 5.96 22.61
N GLN A 236 -5.21 6.14 23.12
CA GLN A 236 -4.91 7.15 24.14
C GLN A 236 -5.01 8.56 23.58
N THR A 237 -4.44 8.77 22.39
CA THR A 237 -4.47 10.04 21.65
C THR A 237 -5.91 10.42 21.30
N TYR A 238 -6.71 9.45 20.87
CA TYR A 238 -8.13 9.67 20.61
C TYR A 238 -8.93 10.05 21.88
N ALA A 239 -8.67 9.37 23.01
CA ALA A 239 -9.31 9.68 24.27
C ALA A 239 -8.97 11.10 24.76
N GLN A 240 -7.72 11.53 24.57
CA GLN A 240 -7.30 12.91 24.87
C GLN A 240 -8.02 13.95 24.01
N LEU A 241 -8.20 13.69 22.71
CA LEU A 241 -8.95 14.58 21.82
C LEU A 241 -10.41 14.69 22.22
N GLN A 242 -11.07 13.56 22.49
CA GLN A 242 -12.46 13.57 22.97
C GLN A 242 -12.62 14.32 24.29
N ALA A 243 -11.69 14.13 25.23
CA ALA A 243 -11.71 14.88 26.50
C ALA A 243 -11.53 16.38 26.27
N ALA A 244 -10.63 16.78 25.37
CA ALA A 244 -10.42 18.19 25.01
C ALA A 244 -11.65 18.83 24.36
N ASP A 245 -12.31 18.11 23.45
CA ASP A 245 -13.54 18.59 22.79
C ASP A 245 -14.71 18.70 23.78
N ALA A 246 -14.88 17.72 24.68
CA ALA A 246 -15.89 17.77 25.73
C ALA A 246 -15.67 18.95 26.70
N MET A 247 -14.43 19.26 27.06
CA MET A 247 -14.10 20.44 27.86
C MET A 247 -14.40 21.75 27.12
N ARG A 248 -14.11 21.81 25.82
CA ARG A 248 -14.44 22.98 24.98
C ARG A 248 -15.94 23.22 24.90
N GLU A 249 -16.73 22.16 24.72
CA GLU A 249 -18.19 22.24 24.66
C GLU A 249 -18.81 22.67 26.01
N ALA A 250 -18.29 22.14 27.12
CA ALA A 250 -18.69 22.55 28.46
C ALA A 250 -18.34 24.02 28.75
N ALA A 251 -17.19 24.51 28.26
CA ALA A 251 -16.77 25.91 28.42
C ALA A 251 -17.59 26.87 27.55
N GLN A 252 -18.06 26.45 26.37
CA GLN A 252 -18.88 27.27 25.47
C GLN A 252 -20.36 27.35 25.88
N ASN A 253 -20.83 26.46 26.75
CA ASN A 253 -22.19 26.49 27.31
C ASN A 253 -22.21 26.60 28.85
N PRO A 254 -21.73 27.73 29.45
CA PRO A 254 -21.69 27.89 30.91
C PRO A 254 -23.08 27.94 31.57
N SER A 255 -24.09 28.36 30.81
CA SER A 255 -25.46 28.62 31.27
C SER A 255 -26.45 27.49 30.95
N GLY A 256 -26.04 26.48 30.18
CA GLY A 256 -26.84 25.30 29.91
C GLY A 256 -26.51 24.19 30.89
N GLY A 257 -27.35 23.96 31.90
CA GLY A 257 -27.22 22.86 32.86
C GLY A 257 -27.20 21.44 32.24
N ALA A 258 -27.25 21.34 30.91
CA ALA A 258 -27.08 20.13 30.12
C ALA A 258 -25.60 19.82 29.75
N GLY A 259 -24.69 20.80 29.80
CA GLY A 259 -23.24 20.55 29.60
C GLY A 259 -22.63 19.72 30.73
N LEU A 260 -23.23 19.79 31.93
CA LEU A 260 -22.88 18.95 33.06
C LEU A 260 -23.49 17.54 32.98
N THR A 261 -24.53 17.29 32.17
CA THR A 261 -25.13 15.95 32.04
C THR A 261 -24.58 15.17 30.84
N ALA A 262 -24.18 15.85 29.76
CA ALA A 262 -23.42 15.23 28.66
C ALA A 262 -21.96 14.93 29.06
N GLY A 263 -21.34 15.81 29.86
CA GLY A 263 -20.05 15.54 30.52
C GLY A 263 -20.11 14.41 31.55
N VAL A 264 -21.30 14.05 32.05
CA VAL A 264 -21.54 12.88 32.92
C VAL A 264 -21.71 11.59 32.11
N GLY A 265 -22.18 11.63 30.87
CA GLY A 265 -22.20 10.44 29.99
C GLY A 265 -20.79 9.93 29.64
N ALA A 266 -19.88 10.86 29.30
CA ALA A 266 -18.45 10.58 29.21
C ALA A 266 -17.79 10.40 30.59
N GLY A 267 -18.29 11.07 31.62
CA GLY A 267 -17.89 10.93 33.02
C GLY A 267 -18.28 9.59 33.67
N ILE A 268 -19.17 8.79 33.07
CA ILE A 268 -19.47 7.42 33.49
C ILE A 268 -18.49 6.43 32.82
N GLY A 269 -18.06 6.68 31.58
CA GLY A 269 -17.01 5.89 30.90
C GLY A 269 -15.62 6.16 31.47
N LEU A 270 -15.27 7.45 31.62
CA LEU A 270 -14.12 7.89 32.41
C LEU A 270 -14.32 7.63 33.90
N GLY A 271 -15.54 7.59 34.42
CA GLY A 271 -15.81 7.22 35.81
C GLY A 271 -15.58 5.75 36.08
N GLN A 272 -15.87 4.85 35.14
CA GLN A 272 -15.53 3.43 35.23
C GLN A 272 -14.06 3.18 34.96
N TYR A 273 -13.45 3.85 33.97
CA TYR A 273 -12.01 3.75 33.76
C TYR A 273 -11.26 4.34 34.95
N MET A 274 -11.58 5.55 35.38
CA MET A 274 -11.00 6.19 36.56
C MET A 274 -11.37 5.45 37.82
N ALA A 275 -12.54 4.83 38.00
CA ALA A 275 -12.82 3.97 39.15
C ALA A 275 -12.07 2.63 39.07
N GLN A 276 -11.80 2.06 37.90
CA GLN A 276 -10.90 0.91 37.76
C GLN A 276 -9.45 1.30 38.05
N THR A 277 -9.00 2.47 37.59
CA THR A 277 -7.70 3.03 37.93
C THR A 277 -7.67 3.45 39.40
N PHE A 278 -8.77 3.91 39.99
CA PHE A 278 -8.90 4.27 41.41
C PHE A 278 -9.03 3.03 42.28
N LYS A 279 -9.54 1.90 41.78
CA LYS A 279 -9.59 0.61 42.48
C LYS A 279 -8.24 -0.11 42.38
N ALA A 280 -7.56 -0.01 41.24
CA ALA A 280 -6.15 -0.41 41.08
C ALA A 280 -5.20 0.51 41.87
N MET A 281 -5.58 1.78 42.06
CA MET A 281 -4.90 2.75 42.91
C MET A 281 -5.40 2.67 44.36
N GLN A 282 -6.53 2.03 44.68
CA GLN A 282 -6.97 1.78 46.07
C GLN A 282 -6.45 0.43 46.60
N GLU A 283 -6.07 -0.49 45.73
CA GLU A 283 -5.10 -1.55 46.04
C GLU A 283 -3.64 -1.09 45.89
N GLY A 284 -3.41 0.19 45.53
CA GLY A 284 -2.10 0.76 45.22
C GLY A 284 -1.78 2.11 45.86
N THR A 285 -2.52 2.57 46.88
CA THR A 285 -2.29 3.89 47.51
C THR A 285 -2.57 3.86 49.01
N SER A 286 -1.69 3.16 49.71
CA SER A 286 -1.21 3.61 51.02
C SER A 286 0.12 4.36 50.82
N SER A 287 0.08 5.50 50.10
CA SER A 287 1.19 6.43 50.09
C SER A 287 1.12 7.36 51.30
N SER A 288 1.39 6.80 52.48
CA SER A 288 2.10 7.53 53.52
C SER A 288 3.59 7.22 53.32
N SER A 289 4.35 8.23 52.94
CA SER A 289 5.81 8.28 53.01
C SER A 289 6.31 7.64 54.31
N GLY A 290 6.92 6.47 54.19
CA GLY A 290 7.48 5.70 55.29
C GLY A 290 8.15 4.45 54.71
N LEU A 291 9.25 4.02 55.31
CA LEU A 291 10.21 2.98 54.89
C LEU A 291 9.63 1.54 54.70
N GLY A 292 8.33 1.40 54.41
CA GLY A 292 7.61 0.13 54.42
C GLY A 292 7.83 -0.79 53.21
N ASN A 293 8.39 -0.33 52.09
CA ASN A 293 8.44 -1.12 50.84
C ASN A 293 9.87 -1.38 50.27
N LEU A 294 10.92 -1.25 51.08
CA LEU A 294 12.32 -1.47 50.68
C LEU A 294 12.77 -2.94 50.86
N PRO A 295 12.79 -3.83 49.85
CA PRO A 295 13.10 -5.28 49.94
C PRO A 295 13.18 -5.91 51.36
N PRO A 296 13.90 -6.99 51.66
CA PRO A 296 14.36 -7.21 53.06
C PRO A 296 15.85 -6.91 53.20
N VAL A 297 16.55 -6.90 52.07
CA VAL A 297 17.98 -6.71 51.96
C VAL A 297 18.26 -5.82 50.75
N LEU A 298 19.03 -4.77 50.96
CA LEU A 298 19.35 -3.74 49.99
C LEU A 298 20.81 -3.86 49.55
N THR A 299 21.06 -3.45 48.31
CA THR A 299 22.40 -3.21 47.77
C THR A 299 22.89 -1.81 48.17
N PRO A 300 24.21 -1.55 48.19
CA PRO A 300 24.75 -0.22 48.46
C PRO A 300 24.23 0.86 47.50
N GLU A 301 23.91 0.49 46.26
CA GLU A 301 23.36 1.40 45.25
C GLU A 301 21.91 1.80 45.56
N GLU A 302 21.08 0.85 46.00
CA GLU A 302 19.70 1.12 46.43
C GLU A 302 19.69 1.97 47.71
N VAL A 303 20.60 1.72 48.64
CA VAL A 303 20.77 2.55 49.84
C VAL A 303 21.21 3.97 49.48
N ALA A 304 22.12 4.12 48.52
CA ALA A 304 22.56 5.43 48.03
C ALA A 304 21.41 6.24 47.44
N GLN A 305 20.48 5.59 46.73
CA GLN A 305 19.28 6.24 46.20
C GLN A 305 18.31 6.69 47.31
N VAL A 306 18.14 5.88 48.35
CA VAL A 306 17.28 6.23 49.51
C VAL A 306 17.87 7.40 50.29
N LEU A 307 19.18 7.39 50.52
CA LEU A 307 19.89 8.42 51.28
C LEU A 307 20.24 9.66 50.43
N ARG A 308 20.05 9.59 49.10
CA ARG A 308 20.44 10.62 48.11
C ARG A 308 21.93 10.98 48.17
N VAL A 309 22.79 10.00 48.36
CA VAL A 309 24.26 10.13 48.39
C VAL A 309 24.90 9.28 47.30
N SER A 310 26.23 9.35 47.12
CA SER A 310 26.90 8.47 46.17
C SER A 310 27.06 7.05 46.73
N PRO A 311 27.08 6.00 45.87
CA PRO A 311 27.34 4.63 46.34
C PRO A 311 28.69 4.47 47.04
N GLN A 312 29.67 5.31 46.73
CA GLN A 312 30.99 5.29 47.38
C GLN A 312 30.91 5.76 48.83
N ASP A 313 30.06 6.76 49.12
CA ASP A 313 29.85 7.25 50.49
C ASP A 313 29.15 6.20 51.37
N VAL A 314 28.23 5.41 50.78
CA VAL A 314 27.58 4.29 51.48
C VAL A 314 28.59 3.20 51.80
N ILE A 315 29.50 2.87 50.87
CA ILE A 315 30.56 1.89 51.12
C ILE A 315 31.51 2.39 52.20
N ALA A 316 31.88 3.67 52.17
CA ALA A 316 32.72 4.29 53.20
C ALA A 316 32.06 4.25 54.58
N ALA A 317 30.75 4.49 54.68
CA ALA A 317 30.00 4.38 55.94
C ALA A 317 29.92 2.94 56.48
N ILE A 318 29.93 1.94 55.60
CA ILE A 318 30.01 0.52 55.99
C ILE A 318 31.42 0.19 56.52
N GLU A 319 32.46 0.68 55.87
CA GLU A 319 33.86 0.44 56.27
C GLU A 319 34.25 1.21 57.54
N ALA A 320 33.68 2.40 57.76
CA ALA A 320 33.80 3.18 58.99
C ALA A 320 33.07 2.54 60.18
N GLY A 321 32.16 1.60 59.92
CA GLY A 321 31.38 0.89 60.94
C GLY A 321 30.06 1.55 61.33
N ASP A 322 29.73 2.69 60.72
CA ASP A 322 28.51 3.45 61.00
C ASP A 322 27.26 2.76 60.43
N LEU A 323 27.40 2.03 59.31
CA LEU A 323 26.31 1.29 58.68
C LEU A 323 26.56 -0.22 58.70
N LYS A 324 25.75 -0.96 59.47
CA LYS A 324 25.88 -2.43 59.58
C LYS A 324 25.48 -3.12 58.28
N ALA A 325 26.42 -3.84 57.66
CA ALA A 325 26.20 -4.64 56.46
C ALA A 325 26.85 -6.02 56.56
N ARG A 326 26.32 -7.01 55.82
CA ARG A 326 26.95 -8.32 55.64
C ARG A 326 27.64 -8.39 54.29
N LYS A 327 28.92 -8.77 54.28
CA LYS A 327 29.67 -9.04 53.05
C LYS A 327 29.42 -10.48 52.59
N ILE A 328 28.94 -10.64 51.37
CA ILE A 328 28.74 -11.94 50.71
C ILE A 328 29.54 -11.91 49.41
N GLY A 329 30.71 -12.55 49.41
CA GLY A 329 31.66 -12.48 48.29
C GLY A 329 32.24 -11.08 48.10
N SER A 330 32.10 -10.51 46.90
CA SER A 330 32.51 -9.14 46.57
C SER A 330 31.44 -8.08 46.86
N ALA A 331 30.23 -8.48 47.27
CA ALA A 331 29.10 -7.58 47.42
C ALA A 331 28.69 -7.39 48.89
N TYR A 332 28.22 -6.18 49.22
CA TYR A 332 27.60 -5.89 50.51
C TYR A 332 26.07 -6.00 50.42
N ARG A 333 25.47 -6.42 51.53
CA ARG A 333 24.02 -6.56 51.72
C ARG A 333 23.63 -5.91 53.04
N ILE A 334 22.75 -4.92 52.96
CA ILE A 334 22.32 -4.09 54.08
C ILE A 334 20.88 -4.46 54.39
N SER A 335 20.57 -4.87 55.62
CA SER A 335 19.17 -5.12 55.98
C SER A 335 18.41 -3.81 56.11
N ARG A 336 17.10 -3.85 55.86
CA ARG A 336 16.24 -2.67 56.07
C ARG A 336 16.37 -2.14 57.50
N GLU A 337 16.40 -3.03 58.49
CA GLU A 337 16.56 -2.69 59.91
C GLU A 337 17.87 -1.94 60.20
N ALA A 338 18.97 -2.31 59.54
CA ALA A 338 20.26 -1.64 59.71
C ALA A 338 20.25 -0.22 59.10
N LEU A 339 19.58 -0.04 57.95
CA LEU A 339 19.39 1.27 57.34
C LEU A 339 18.49 2.17 58.20
N GLU A 340 17.42 1.61 58.77
CA GLU A 340 16.51 2.33 59.66
C GLU A 340 17.18 2.72 60.99
N ALA A 341 18.05 1.88 61.54
CA ALA A 341 18.85 2.22 62.72
C ALA A 341 19.82 3.38 62.43
N PHE A 342 20.52 3.32 61.29
CA PHE A 342 21.42 4.38 60.85
C PHE A 342 20.69 5.73 60.66
N LEU A 343 19.50 5.71 60.04
CA LEU A 343 18.67 6.92 59.89
C LEU A 343 18.13 7.48 61.21
N ARG A 344 18.00 6.63 62.25
CA ARG A 344 17.63 7.04 63.60
C ARG A 344 18.83 7.48 64.46
N GLY A 345 20.05 7.24 63.99
CA GLY A 345 21.29 7.58 64.70
C GLY A 345 21.64 6.64 65.87
N GLU A 346 21.22 5.37 65.80
CA GLU A 346 21.44 4.33 66.83
C GLU A 346 22.64 3.40 66.57
#